data_AF-A0A352S407-F1
#
_entry.id   AF-A0A352S407-F1
#
_cell.length_a   1.000
_cell.length_b   1.000
_cell.length_c   1.000
_cell.angle_alpha   90.00
_cell.angle_beta   90.00
_cell.angle_gamma   90.00
#
_symmetry.space_group_name_H-M   'P 1'
#
loop_
_entity.id
_entity.type
_entity.pdbx_description
1 polymer ?
#
loop_
_entity_poly.entity_id
_entity_poly.type
_entity_poly.pdbx_seq_one_letter_code
_entity_poly.pdbx_strand_id
1 'polypeptide(L)'
;MDQQQLVEQFGPREAMEYDVVIVGGGPAGLATAIRLKQLAQEKGGDVNVCVLEKGSEPGAHILSGAIMDPRALTELIPNWKELGAPLNQPVTEDK
;
A
#
# COMPACT_ATOMS: atom_id res chain seq x y z
N MET A 1 30.05 13.55 -9.12
CA MET A 1 29.49 14.55 -8.18
C MET A 1 29.77 14.06 -6.79
N ASP A 2 30.44 14.86 -5.99
CA ASP A 2 30.55 14.61 -4.55
C ASP A 2 29.28 15.08 -3.82
N GLN A 3 29.21 14.79 -2.52
CA GLN A 3 28.04 15.09 -1.71
C GLN A 3 27.86 16.60 -1.45
N GLN A 4 28.95 17.39 -1.46
CA GLN A 4 28.88 18.86 -1.31
C GLN A 4 28.26 19.51 -2.55
N GLN A 5 28.65 19.06 -3.75
CA GLN A 5 28.11 19.55 -5.01
C GLN A 5 26.60 19.30 -5.13
N LEU A 6 26.13 18.13 -4.66
CA LEU A 6 24.70 17.80 -4.67
C LEU A 6 23.89 18.68 -3.70
N VAL A 7 24.45 18.99 -2.53
CA VAL A 7 23.79 19.85 -1.53
C VAL A 7 23.76 21.31 -1.98
N GLU A 8 24.82 21.82 -2.61
CA GLU A 8 24.80 23.17 -3.20
C GLU A 8 23.75 23.30 -4.31
N GLN A 9 23.59 22.27 -5.16
CA GLN A 9 22.69 22.32 -6.29
C GLN A 9 21.21 22.09 -5.92
N PHE A 10 20.92 21.16 -5.02
CA PHE A 10 19.56 20.70 -4.72
C PHE A 10 19.10 20.97 -3.28
N GLY A 11 19.96 21.55 -2.44
CA GLY A 11 19.70 21.73 -1.02
C GLY A 11 19.91 20.46 -0.18
N PRO A 12 19.75 20.56 1.15
CA PRO A 12 19.79 19.41 2.04
C PRO A 12 18.61 18.46 1.78
N ARG A 13 18.77 17.17 2.06
CA ARG A 13 17.66 16.21 1.97
C ARG A 13 16.63 16.51 3.05
N GLU A 14 15.37 16.64 2.65
CA GLU A 14 14.26 16.65 3.59
C GLU A 14 14.11 15.28 4.26
N ALA A 15 13.71 15.28 5.52
CA ALA A 15 13.49 14.07 6.32
C ALA A 15 12.22 14.22 7.16
N MET A 16 11.51 13.11 7.32
CA MET A 16 10.33 12.99 8.18
C MET A 16 10.41 11.66 8.94
N GLU A 17 9.98 11.64 10.19
CA GLU A 17 9.95 10.44 11.02
C GLU A 17 8.62 9.69 10.87
N TYR A 18 8.71 8.37 10.70
CA TYR A 18 7.57 7.45 10.67
C TYR A 18 7.95 6.17 11.43
N ASP A 19 6.98 5.51 12.04
CA ASP A 19 7.20 4.23 12.72
C ASP A 19 7.48 3.12 11.70
N VAL A 20 6.79 3.16 10.56
CA VAL A 20 6.95 2.21 9.46
C VAL A 20 6.92 2.92 8.11
N VAL A 21 7.89 2.62 7.25
CA VAL A 21 7.90 3.05 5.84
C VAL A 21 7.77 1.82 4.95
N ILE A 22 6.81 1.86 4.03
CA ILE A 22 6.52 0.83 3.04
C ILE A 22 6.84 1.40 1.66
N VAL A 23 7.72 0.73 0.92
CA VAL A 23 8.08 1.14 -0.45
C VAL A 23 7.28 0.31 -1.44
N GLY A 24 6.37 0.97 -2.17
CA GLY A 24 5.46 0.38 -3.13
C GLY A 24 3.99 0.40 -2.67
N GLY A 25 3.14 1.09 -3.43
CA GLY A 25 1.69 1.20 -3.22
C GLY A 25 0.89 0.11 -3.95
N GLY A 26 1.46 -1.08 -4.12
CA GLY A 26 0.77 -2.25 -4.68
C GLY A 26 -0.05 -3.02 -3.63
N PRO A 27 -0.69 -4.14 -4.00
CA PRO A 27 -1.56 -4.90 -3.11
C PRO A 27 -0.88 -5.32 -1.80
N ALA A 28 0.36 -5.79 -1.85
CA ALA A 28 1.11 -6.19 -0.65
C ALA A 28 1.43 -4.99 0.27
N GLY A 29 1.86 -3.86 -0.30
CA GLY A 29 2.20 -2.66 0.48
C GLY A 29 0.97 -2.03 1.13
N LEU A 30 -0.13 -1.91 0.37
CA LEU A 30 -1.39 -1.41 0.90
C LEU A 30 -2.00 -2.36 1.93
N ALA A 31 -1.97 -3.67 1.70
CA ALA A 31 -2.44 -4.66 2.67
C ALA A 31 -1.67 -4.57 4.00
N THR A 32 -0.35 -4.40 3.93
CA THR A 32 0.50 -4.21 5.11
C THR A 32 0.14 -2.93 5.86
N ALA A 33 -0.01 -1.81 5.14
CA ALA A 33 -0.38 -0.53 5.75
C ALA A 33 -1.74 -0.60 6.46
N ILE A 34 -2.75 -1.17 5.79
CA ILE A 34 -4.09 -1.36 6.34
C ILE A 34 -4.03 -2.22 7.60
N ARG A 35 -3.34 -3.37 7.56
CA ARG A 35 -3.29 -4.29 8.70
C ARG A 35 -2.56 -3.67 9.89
N LEU A 36 -1.49 -2.91 9.66
CA LEU A 36 -0.79 -2.19 10.74
C LEU A 36 -1.71 -1.19 11.44
N LYS A 37 -2.48 -0.40 10.68
CA LYS A 37 -3.42 0.57 11.27
C LYS A 37 -4.56 -0.12 12.02
N GLN A 38 -5.11 -1.22 11.47
CA GLN A 38 -6.10 -2.04 12.18
C GLN A 38 -5.57 -2.57 13.51
N LEU A 39 -4.37 -3.17 13.50
CA LEU A 39 -3.74 -3.72 14.72
C LEU A 39 -3.43 -2.65 15.77
N ALA A 40 -3.03 -1.44 15.34
CA ALA A 40 -2.83 -0.33 16.26
C ALA A 40 -4.15 0.10 16.91
N GLN A 41 -5.22 0.22 16.11
CA GLN A 41 -6.55 0.56 16.60
C GLN A 41 -7.11 -0.51 17.57
N GLU A 42 -6.94 -1.79 17.25
CA GLU A 42 -7.31 -2.93 18.12
C GLU A 42 -6.62 -2.85 19.50
N LYS A 43 -5.39 -2.34 19.54
CA LYS A 43 -4.60 -2.15 20.77
C LYS A 43 -4.84 -0.80 21.46
N GLY A 44 -5.74 0.03 20.94
CA GLY A 44 -6.03 1.36 21.49
C GLY A 44 -4.91 2.38 21.29
N GLY A 45 -4.06 2.18 20.29
CA GLY A 45 -2.94 3.06 19.96
C GLY A 45 -3.01 3.59 18.54
N ASP A 46 -1.93 4.25 18.12
CA ASP A 46 -1.73 4.70 16.75
C ASP A 46 -0.32 4.33 16.27
N VAL A 47 -0.15 4.22 14.95
CA VAL A 47 1.12 3.96 14.27
C VAL A 47 1.21 4.84 13.03
N ASN A 48 2.33 5.54 12.88
CA ASN A 48 2.61 6.39 11.72
C ASN A 48 3.17 5.54 10.59
N VAL A 49 2.38 5.35 9.54
CA VAL A 49 2.74 4.53 8.37
C VAL A 49 2.86 5.44 7.15
N CYS A 50 4.01 5.39 6.49
CA CYS A 50 4.22 6.01 5.18
C CYS A 50 4.23 4.94 4.08
N VAL A 51 3.42 5.12 3.04
CA VAL A 51 3.48 4.31 1.82
C VAL A 51 4.03 5.18 0.70
N LEU A 52 5.21 4.82 0.18
CA LEU A 52 5.87 5.53 -0.90
C LEU A 52 5.61 4.80 -2.23
N GLU A 53 4.84 5.43 -3.12
CA GLU A 53 4.55 4.91 -4.46
C GLU A 53 5.14 5.83 -5.53
N LYS A 54 5.70 5.23 -6.59
CA LYS A 54 6.28 5.96 -7.73
C LYS A 54 5.20 6.54 -8.64
N GLY A 55 4.06 5.87 -8.74
CA GLY A 55 2.88 6.30 -9.50
C GLY A 55 2.36 7.64 -9.03
N SER A 56 1.73 8.38 -9.95
CA SER A 56 1.00 9.60 -9.61
C SER A 56 -0.15 9.33 -8.64
N GLU A 57 -0.63 8.08 -8.59
CA GLU A 57 -1.64 7.57 -7.69
C GLU A 57 -1.42 6.06 -7.45
N PRO A 58 -1.91 5.51 -6.31
CA PRO A 58 -1.91 4.06 -6.10
C PRO A 58 -2.63 3.35 -7.25
N GLY A 59 -1.95 2.38 -7.87
CA GLY A 59 -2.49 1.63 -9.01
C GLY A 59 -1.98 2.06 -10.39
N ALA A 60 -1.43 3.28 -10.54
CA ALA A 60 -0.99 3.80 -11.85
C ALA A 60 0.08 2.93 -12.56
N HIS A 61 0.85 2.15 -11.79
CA HIS A 61 1.86 1.23 -12.32
C HIS A 61 1.54 -0.26 -12.09
N ILE A 62 0.34 -0.59 -11.61
CA ILE A 62 -0.06 -2.00 -11.43
C ILE A 62 -0.41 -2.58 -12.80
N LEU A 63 0.25 -3.67 -13.17
CA LEU A 63 -0.07 -4.47 -14.34
C LEU A 63 -0.28 -5.92 -13.90
N SER A 64 -1.44 -6.49 -14.22
CA SER A 64 -1.79 -7.88 -13.90
C SER A 64 -2.92 -8.36 -14.79
N GLY A 65 -3.00 -9.68 -15.02
CA GLY A 65 -4.22 -10.31 -15.54
C GLY A 65 -5.37 -10.34 -14.54
N ALA A 66 -5.09 -10.02 -13.27
CA ALA A 66 -6.05 -9.78 -12.19
C ALA A 66 -7.04 -10.93 -11.88
N ILE A 67 -6.65 -12.17 -12.16
CA ILE A 67 -7.31 -13.36 -11.59
C ILE A 67 -6.78 -13.53 -10.17
N MET A 68 -7.66 -13.44 -9.16
CA MET A 68 -7.26 -13.47 -7.76
C MET A 68 -8.18 -14.35 -6.91
N ASP A 69 -7.60 -15.04 -5.93
CA ASP A 69 -8.34 -15.66 -4.83
C ASP A 69 -8.77 -14.56 -3.83
N PRO A 70 -10.08 -14.37 -3.58
CA PRO A 70 -10.58 -13.34 -2.67
C PRO A 70 -10.31 -13.64 -1.19
N ARG A 71 -9.74 -14.80 -0.83
CA ARG A 71 -9.47 -15.18 0.56
C ARG A 71 -8.68 -14.13 1.33
N ALA A 72 -7.57 -13.65 0.77
CA ALA A 72 -6.70 -12.66 1.45
C ALA A 72 -7.41 -11.31 1.64
N LEU A 73 -8.20 -10.88 0.65
CA LEU A 73 -9.01 -9.65 0.77
C LEU A 73 -10.11 -9.82 1.82
N THR A 74 -10.72 -11.01 1.90
CA THR A 74 -11.75 -11.33 2.89
C THR A 74 -11.19 -11.37 4.30
N GLU A 75 -9.96 -11.85 4.49
CA GLU A 75 -9.27 -11.82 5.78
C GLU A 75 -8.93 -10.38 6.21
N LEU A 76 -8.48 -9.55 5.27
CA LEU A 76 -8.06 -8.16 5.56
C LEU A 76 -9.25 -7.20 5.74
N ILE A 77 -10.29 -7.34 4.92
CA ILE A 77 -11.46 -6.45 4.86
C ILE A 77 -12.73 -7.32 4.72
N PRO A 78 -13.26 -7.90 5.80
CA PRO A 78 -14.34 -8.90 5.71
C PRO A 78 -15.61 -8.43 4.98
N ASN A 79 -15.91 -7.14 5.02
CA ASN A 79 -17.06 -6.52 4.38
C ASN A 79 -16.73 -5.83 3.04
N TRP A 80 -15.65 -6.22 2.36
CA TRP A 80 -15.21 -5.60 1.10
C TRP A 80 -16.30 -5.53 0.01
N LYS A 81 -17.23 -6.49 0.00
CA LYS A 81 -18.37 -6.51 -0.94
C LYS A 81 -19.31 -5.32 -0.73
N GLU A 82 -19.64 -5.03 0.53
CA GLU A 82 -20.52 -3.92 0.91
C GLU A 82 -19.83 -2.57 0.67
N LEU A 83 -18.51 -2.54 0.83
CA LEU A 83 -17.67 -1.37 0.52
C LEU A 83 -17.47 -1.14 -0.98
N GLY A 84 -17.97 -2.03 -1.85
CA GLY A 84 -17.96 -1.87 -3.29
C GLY A 84 -16.62 -2.21 -3.96
N ALA A 85 -15.82 -3.13 -3.40
CA ALA A 85 -14.59 -3.55 -4.08
C ALA A 85 -14.90 -4.18 -5.45
N PRO A 86 -14.11 -3.91 -6.51
CA PRO A 86 -14.49 -4.16 -7.91
C PRO A 86 -14.28 -5.63 -8.37
N LEU A 87 -14.58 -6.62 -7.52
CA LEU A 87 -14.51 -8.05 -7.86
C LEU A 87 -15.85 -8.54 -8.39
N ASN A 88 -16.24 -8.03 -9.57
CA ASN A 88 -17.59 -8.24 -10.13
C ASN A 88 -17.73 -9.51 -10.97
N GLN A 89 -16.61 -10.12 -11.39
CA GLN A 89 -16.59 -11.27 -12.30
C GLN A 89 -16.10 -12.53 -11.57
N PRO A 90 -17.00 -13.39 -11.07
CA PRO A 90 -16.58 -14.67 -10.51
C PRO A 90 -16.03 -15.59 -11.60
N VAL A 91 -14.98 -16.34 -11.27
CA VAL A 91 -14.45 -17.43 -12.11
C VAL A 91 -15.47 -18.57 -12.11
N THR A 92 -15.86 -19.03 -13.30
CA THR A 92 -16.86 -20.11 -13.45
C THR A 92 -16.24 -21.47 -13.76
N GLU A 93 -15.03 -21.50 -14.34
CA GLU A 93 -14.31 -22.71 -14.71
C GLU A 93 -12.80 -22.44 -14.62
N ASP A 94 -12.06 -23.41 -14.08
CA ASP A 94 -10.59 -23.42 -14.05
C ASP A 94 -10.13 -24.45 -15.09
N LYS A 95 -9.54 -23.99 -16.20
CA LYS A 95 -9.05 -24.85 -17.30
C LYS A 95 -7.54 -24.80 -17.40
#